data_AF-K7KNB2-F1
#
_entry.id   AF-K7KNB2-F1
#
_cell.length_a   1.000
_cell.length_b   1.000
_cell.length_c   1.000
_cell.angle_alpha   90.00
_cell.angle_beta   90.00
_cell.angle_gamma   90.00
#
_symmetry.space_group_name_H-M   'P 1'
#
loop_
_entity.id
_entity.type
_entity.pdbx_description
1 polymer ?
#
loop_
_entity_poly.entity_id
_entity_poly.type
_entity_poly.pdbx_seq_one_letter_code
_entity_poly.pdbx_strand_id
1 'polypeptide(L)'
;MKFNPRVSLSPRKSHKAHFIVLLSVRYVLMRAPFSIDLQSKYNVWSILVYHRKWVIRIDHITREKVNDHKSLLNRKAKGRAAAIKEKGTKFSPEDIKQSVY
;
A
#
# COMPACT_ATOMS: atom_id res chain seq x y z
N MET A 1 -16.10 -17.83 2.35
CA MET A 1 -15.22 -18.57 1.40
C MET A 1 -14.86 -17.66 0.22
N LYS A 2 -13.73 -17.84 -0.46
CA LYS A 2 -13.44 -17.07 -1.69
C LYS A 2 -14.30 -17.61 -2.83
N PHE A 3 -15.05 -16.73 -3.50
CA PHE A 3 -15.93 -17.10 -4.62
C PHE A 3 -15.23 -17.07 -5.98
N ASN A 4 -14.09 -16.38 -6.10
CA ASN A 4 -13.41 -16.22 -7.37
C ASN A 4 -12.65 -17.51 -7.76
N PRO A 5 -13.04 -18.20 -8.85
CA PRO A 5 -12.42 -19.46 -9.26
C PRO A 5 -10.96 -19.29 -9.71
N ARG A 6 -10.52 -18.07 -10.05
CA ARG A 6 -9.14 -17.79 -10.48
C ARG A 6 -8.14 -17.73 -9.32
N VAL A 7 -8.60 -17.62 -8.08
CA VAL A 7 -7.73 -17.49 -6.89
C VAL A 7 -7.67 -18.81 -6.14
N SER A 8 -6.50 -19.46 -6.13
CA SER A 8 -6.33 -20.74 -5.45
C SER A 8 -6.46 -20.61 -3.93
N LEU A 9 -7.15 -21.57 -3.30
CA LEU A 9 -7.25 -21.72 -1.83
C LEU A 9 -6.20 -22.67 -1.24
N SER A 10 -5.43 -23.37 -2.08
CA SER A 10 -4.41 -24.33 -1.63
C SER A 10 -3.25 -23.63 -0.91
N PRO A 11 -2.94 -23.99 0.35
CA PRO A 11 -1.79 -23.43 1.08
C PRO A 11 -0.46 -23.67 0.36
N ARG A 12 -0.30 -24.85 -0.25
CA ARG A 12 0.90 -25.21 -1.03
C ARG A 12 1.13 -24.26 -2.20
N LYS A 13 0.08 -23.96 -2.97
CA LYS A 13 0.15 -23.03 -4.11
C LYS A 13 0.47 -21.60 -3.63
N SER A 14 -0.15 -21.15 -2.54
CA SER A 14 0.11 -19.84 -1.96
C SER A 14 1.54 -19.70 -1.45
N HIS A 15 2.06 -20.72 -0.74
CA HIS A 15 3.43 -20.74 -0.24
C HIS A 15 4.42 -20.69 -1.41
N LYS A 16 4.26 -21.58 -2.40
CA LYS A 16 5.13 -21.59 -3.59
C LYS A 16 5.14 -20.21 -4.27
N ALA A 17 3.98 -19.63 -4.55
CA ALA A 17 3.88 -18.31 -5.19
C ALA A 17 4.56 -17.17 -4.39
N HIS A 18 4.51 -17.24 -3.06
CA HIS A 18 5.17 -16.25 -2.19
C HIS A 18 6.70 -16.34 -2.28
N PHE A 19 7.26 -17.56 -2.27
CA PHE A 19 8.72 -17.75 -2.20
C PHE A 19 9.43 -17.74 -3.56
N ILE A 20 8.77 -18.10 -4.66
CA ILE A 20 9.39 -18.12 -6.01
C ILE A 20 9.24 -16.80 -6.80
N VAL A 21 8.68 -15.76 -6.18
CA VAL A 21 8.35 -14.50 -6.85
C VAL A 21 9.56 -13.83 -7.52
N LEU A 22 9.38 -13.31 -8.73
CA LEU A 22 10.40 -12.52 -9.42
C LEU A 22 10.69 -11.21 -8.68
N LEU A 23 11.92 -10.71 -8.76
CA LEU A 23 12.33 -9.43 -8.15
C LEU A 23 11.42 -8.26 -8.55
N SER A 24 10.97 -8.24 -9.81
CA SER A 24 10.04 -7.26 -10.38
C SER A 24 8.61 -7.31 -9.80
N VAL A 25 8.30 -8.29 -8.96
CA VAL A 25 7.01 -8.42 -8.28
C VAL A 25 7.19 -8.48 -6.75
N ARG A 26 8.38 -8.86 -6.27
CA ARG A 26 8.71 -8.98 -4.85
C ARG A 26 8.44 -7.71 -4.04
N TYR A 27 8.68 -6.53 -4.61
CA TYR A 27 8.40 -5.25 -3.95
C TYR A 27 6.90 -5.02 -3.66
N VAL A 28 6.00 -5.73 -4.35
CA VAL A 28 4.55 -5.70 -4.09
C VAL A 28 4.21 -6.42 -2.79
N LEU A 29 4.89 -7.54 -2.52
CA LEU A 29 4.75 -8.28 -1.27
C LEU A 29 5.43 -7.54 -0.11
N MET A 30 6.57 -6.89 -0.39
CA MET A 30 7.34 -6.11 0.57
C MET A 30 6.86 -4.65 0.70
N ARG A 31 5.55 -4.42 0.69
CA ARG A 31 4.99 -3.08 0.95
C ARG A 31 5.11 -2.72 2.43
N ALA A 32 5.47 -1.48 2.72
CA ALA A 32 5.48 -0.95 4.09
C ALA A 32 4.30 -0.01 4.33
N PRO A 33 3.70 -0.02 5.54
CA PRO A 33 2.70 0.96 5.92
C PRO A 33 3.32 2.35 6.09
N PHE A 34 2.53 3.40 5.81
CA PHE A 34 2.88 4.78 6.15
C PHE A 34 2.52 5.09 7.60
N SER A 35 3.20 6.07 8.21
CA SER A 35 2.76 6.69 9.46
C SER A 35 1.43 7.41 9.27
N ILE A 36 0.67 7.58 10.35
CA ILE A 36 -0.69 8.15 10.33
C ILE A 36 -0.74 9.52 9.64
N ASP A 37 0.28 10.36 9.86
CA ASP A 37 0.38 11.70 9.25
C ASP A 37 0.53 11.63 7.71
N LEU A 38 1.36 10.70 7.22
CA LEU A 38 1.57 10.49 5.79
C LEU A 38 0.33 9.86 5.14
N GLN A 39 -0.39 9.00 5.86
CA GLN A 39 -1.65 8.45 5.37
C GLN A 39 -2.70 9.55 5.17
N SER A 40 -2.80 10.49 6.11
CA SER A 40 -3.69 11.66 6.00
C SER A 40 -3.30 12.57 4.83
N LYS A 41 -2.00 12.84 4.68
CA LYS A 41 -1.48 13.74 3.61
C LYS A 41 -1.69 13.19 2.20
N TYR A 42 -1.44 11.89 2.00
CA TYR A 42 -1.44 11.29 0.66
C TYR A 42 -2.67 10.41 0.37
N ASN A 43 -3.56 10.20 1.34
CA ASN A 43 -4.70 9.28 1.26
C ASN A 43 -4.29 7.86 0.80
N VAL A 44 -3.13 7.37 1.25
CA VAL A 44 -2.59 6.05 0.90
C VAL A 44 -2.05 5.38 2.17
N TRP A 45 -2.35 4.10 2.38
CA TRP A 45 -1.90 3.36 3.58
C TRP A 45 -0.51 2.74 3.47
N SER A 46 -0.04 2.41 2.27
CA SER A 46 1.26 1.75 2.08
C SER A 46 1.91 2.08 0.75
N ILE A 47 3.24 2.06 0.74
CA ILE A 47 4.07 2.24 -0.44
C ILE A 47 4.95 1.00 -0.70
N LEU A 48 5.41 0.85 -1.95
CA LEU A 48 6.36 -0.18 -2.34
C LEU A 48 7.73 0.21 -1.78
N VAL A 49 8.39 -0.69 -1.05
CA VAL A 49 9.75 -0.45 -0.54
C VAL A 49 10.76 -1.04 -1.52
N TYR A 50 11.67 -0.21 -2.03
CA TYR A 50 12.76 -0.67 -2.90
C TYR A 50 14.02 -1.01 -2.08
N HIS A 51 14.51 -2.23 -2.31
CA HIS A 51 15.69 -2.82 -1.65
C HIS A 51 16.97 -2.11 -2.13
N ARG A 52 17.30 -0.99 -1.49
CA ARG A 52 18.61 -0.28 -1.44
C ARG A 52 18.55 1.03 -0.63
N LYS A 53 17.37 1.43 -0.17
CA LYS A 53 17.22 2.45 0.87
C LYS A 53 16.57 1.81 2.10
N TRP A 54 17.41 1.42 3.06
CA TRP A 54 17.01 1.26 4.45
C TRP A 54 16.12 2.43 4.84
N VAL A 55 14.95 2.13 5.43
CA VAL A 55 13.95 3.04 6.04
C VAL A 55 14.08 4.47 5.52
N ILE A 56 13.17 4.90 4.64
CA ILE A 56 13.08 6.31 4.19
C ILE A 56 13.16 7.21 5.44
N ARG A 57 14.37 7.68 5.78
CA ARG A 57 14.57 8.90 6.54
C ARG A 57 14.04 9.95 5.60
N ILE A 58 12.91 10.53 5.97
CA ILE A 58 12.15 11.50 5.20
C ILE A 58 13.02 12.73 4.87
N ASP A 59 14.20 12.85 5.48
CA ASP A 59 15.16 13.95 5.36
C ASP A 59 15.98 13.98 4.06
N HIS A 60 16.11 12.87 3.29
CA HIS A 60 16.93 12.85 2.06
C HIS A 60 16.26 12.15 0.87
N ILE A 61 15.07 12.60 0.54
CA ILE A 61 14.43 12.28 -0.73
C ILE A 61 14.89 13.31 -1.79
N THR A 62 15.85 12.94 -2.65
CA THR A 62 16.23 13.77 -3.80
C THR A 62 15.04 13.93 -4.75
N ARG A 63 14.83 15.15 -5.30
CA ARG A 63 13.66 15.53 -6.12
C ARG A 63 13.36 14.52 -7.26
N GLU A 64 14.40 13.92 -7.84
CA GLU A 64 14.29 12.96 -8.93
C GLU A 64 13.61 11.64 -8.53
N LYS A 65 13.92 11.08 -7.34
CA LYS A 65 13.36 9.79 -6.89
C LYS A 65 11.86 9.86 -6.55
N VAL A 66 11.31 11.07 -6.41
CA VAL A 66 9.90 11.30 -6.10
C VAL A 66 9.03 11.22 -7.34
N ASN A 67 9.58 11.52 -8.52
CA ASN A 67 8.75 11.72 -9.71
C ASN A 67 8.06 10.44 -10.17
N ASP A 68 8.75 9.30 -10.13
CA ASP A 68 8.15 8.01 -10.49
C ASP A 68 7.08 7.56 -9.48
N HIS A 69 7.31 7.84 -8.19
CA HIS A 69 6.42 7.45 -7.11
C HIS A 69 5.19 8.36 -6.97
N LYS A 70 5.27 9.64 -7.36
CA LYS A 70 4.12 10.57 -7.39
C LYS A 70 2.99 10.02 -8.24
N SER A 71 3.31 9.48 -9.42
CA SER A 71 2.31 8.88 -10.31
C SER A 71 1.59 7.70 -9.65
N LEU A 72 2.31 6.85 -8.92
CA LEU A 72 1.77 5.71 -8.19
C LEU A 72 0.93 6.14 -6.99
N LEU A 73 1.36 7.17 -6.24
CA LEU A 73 0.60 7.73 -5.13
C LEU A 73 -0.72 8.33 -5.63
N ASN A 74 -0.69 9.13 -6.69
CA ASN A 74 -1.89 9.71 -7.30
C ASN A 74 -2.86 8.63 -7.80
N ARG A 75 -2.35 7.58 -8.46
CA ARG A 75 -3.17 6.42 -8.89
C ARG A 75 -3.82 5.71 -7.71
N LYS A 76 -3.08 5.47 -6.63
CA LYS A 76 -3.60 4.83 -5.42
C LYS A 76 -4.66 5.70 -4.76
N ALA A 77 -4.39 6.98 -4.56
CA ALA A 77 -5.32 7.94 -3.96
C ALA A 77 -6.64 8.01 -4.77
N LYS A 78 -6.56 8.07 -6.11
CA LYS A 78 -7.75 8.04 -6.99
C LYS A 78 -8.56 6.75 -6.83
N GLY A 79 -7.91 5.59 -6.78
CA GLY A 79 -8.59 4.30 -6.57
C GLY A 79 -9.29 4.21 -5.22
N ARG A 80 -8.72 4.80 -4.17
CA ARG A 80 -9.36 4.87 -2.84
C ARG A 80 -10.52 5.85 -2.81
N ALA A 81 -10.37 7.03 -3.40
CA ALA A 81 -11.47 8.00 -3.52
C ALA A 81 -12.68 7.39 -4.25
N ALA A 82 -12.45 6.62 -5.32
CA ALA A 82 -13.50 5.86 -6.01
C ALA A 82 -14.15 4.81 -5.09
N ALA A 83 -13.35 4.01 -4.37
CA ALA A 83 -13.87 2.99 -3.46
C ALA A 83 -14.65 3.57 -2.27
N ILE A 84 -14.23 4.73 -1.74
CA ILE A 84 -14.94 5.43 -0.66
C ILE A 84 -16.30 5.93 -1.16
N LYS A 85 -16.35 6.47 -2.39
CA LYS A 85 -17.59 6.93 -3.01
C LYS A 85 -18.60 5.80 -3.25
N GLU A 86 -18.12 4.60 -3.59
CA GLU A 86 -18.99 3.44 -3.87
C GLU A 86 -19.48 2.70 -2.61
N LYS A 87 -18.73 2.72 -1.50
CA LYS A 87 -19.00 1.84 -0.35
C LYS A 87 -19.56 2.51 0.90
N GLY A 88 -19.71 3.84 0.91
CA GLY A 88 -20.09 4.58 2.11
C GLY A 88 -18.98 4.52 3.16
N THR A 89 -18.66 5.66 3.77
CA THR A 89 -17.65 5.78 4.82
C THR A 89 -18.00 4.91 6.03
N LYS A 90 -17.32 3.78 6.19
CA LYS A 90 -17.37 2.98 7.44
C LYS A 90 -16.30 3.37 8.47
N PHE A 91 -15.38 4.27 8.13
CA PHE A 91 -14.43 4.88 9.07
C PHE A 91 -14.05 6.27 8.55
N SER A 92 -14.48 7.32 9.24
CA SER A 92 -13.98 8.68 9.01
C SER A 92 -12.55 8.77 9.58
N PRO A 93 -11.61 9.51 8.97
CA PRO A 93 -10.29 9.75 9.57
C PRO A 93 -10.36 10.39 10.97
N GLU A 94 -11.48 11.01 11.31
CA GLU A 94 -11.82 11.52 12.64
C GLU A 94 -12.06 10.38 13.66
N ASP A 95 -12.65 9.26 13.26
CA ASP A 95 -12.94 8.11 14.14
C ASP A 95 -11.65 7.39 14.58
N ILE A 96 -10.60 7.44 13.75
CA ILE A 96 -9.31 6.81 14.06
C ILE A 96 -8.54 7.61 15.13
N LYS A 97 -8.71 8.94 15.16
CA LYS A 97 -8.06 9.82 16.16
C LYS A 97 -8.63 9.66 17.57
N GLN A 98 -9.86 9.17 17.71
CA GLN A 98 -10.51 8.98 19.01
C GLN A 98 -10.14 7.67 19.72
N SER A 99 -9.44 6.74 19.07
CA SER A 99 -9.06 5.44 19.69
C SER A 99 -7.69 5.41 20.38
N VAL A 100 -6.99 6.55 20.44
CA VAL A 100 -5.61 6.66 20.96
C VAL A 100 -5.52 7.57 22.21
N TYR A 101 -6.65 7.86 22.86
CA TYR A 101 -6.72 8.49 24.18
C TYR A 101 -7.59 7.67 25.13
#